data_AF-A0A357CIY6-F1
#
_entry.id   AF-A0A357CIY6-F1
#
_cell.length_a   1.000
_cell.length_b   1.000
_cell.length_c   1.000
_cell.angle_alpha   90.00
_cell.angle_beta   90.00
_cell.angle_gamma   90.00
#
_symmetry.space_group_name_H-M   'P 1'
#
loop_
_entity.id
_entity.type
_entity.pdbx_description
1 polymer ?
#
loop_
_entity_poly.entity_id
_entity_poly.type
_entity_poly.pdbx_seq_one_letter_code
_entity_poly.pdbx_strand_id
1 'polypeptide(L)'
;MARAVLAGLTGKAGAGAPYELGGPEVLTLKEVMQRVLAYAMRKRLLVPEPFWLAKLQAAFLQWLPRPPLTIDQVRLLETDNVVGEAAARAGRSLEGLGIEPVAVAAVVPGYLEQFRPRGQFSIYRP
;
A
#
# COMPACT_ATOMS: atom_id res chain seq x y z
N MET A 1 11.12 2.22 5.61
CA MET A 1 11.00 1.08 6.53
C MET A 1 12.33 0.70 7.18
N ALA A 2 13.29 0.07 6.49
CA ALA A 2 14.56 -0.35 7.11
C ALA A 2 15.33 0.78 7.84
N ARG A 3 15.36 2.00 7.27
CA ARG A 3 15.95 3.18 7.93
C ARG A 3 15.25 3.57 9.23
N ALA A 4 13.92 3.43 9.30
CA ALA A 4 13.16 3.74 10.51
C ALA A 4 13.40 2.70 11.61
N VAL A 5 13.51 1.42 11.24
CA VAL A 5 13.91 0.36 12.17
C VAL A 5 15.31 0.63 12.72
N LEU A 6 16.27 0.99 11.85
CA LEU A 6 17.61 1.39 12.28
C LEU A 6 17.59 2.61 13.21
N ALA A 7 16.73 3.59 12.95
CA ALA A 7 16.55 4.74 13.84
C ALA A 7 16.07 4.31 15.24
N GLY A 8 15.17 3.34 15.32
CA GLY A 8 14.77 2.72 16.59
C GLY A 8 15.92 2.00 17.30
N LEU A 9 16.68 1.17 16.58
CA LEU A 9 17.81 0.41 17.15
C LEU A 9 18.97 1.32 17.59
N THR A 10 19.14 2.48 16.97
CA THR A 10 20.23 3.44 17.27
C THR A 10 19.83 4.53 18.26
N GLY A 11 18.63 4.44 18.87
CA GLY A 11 18.15 5.41 19.85
C GLY A 11 17.74 6.76 19.27
N LYS A 12 17.63 6.88 17.93
CA LYS A 12 17.12 8.08 17.26
C LYS A 12 15.60 8.18 17.29
N ALA A 13 14.90 7.05 17.35
CA ALA A 13 13.47 7.04 17.62
C ALA A 13 13.24 6.95 19.14
N GLY A 14 12.55 7.92 19.72
CA GLY A 14 12.14 7.90 21.12
C GLY A 14 11.19 6.73 21.45
N ALA A 15 11.27 6.20 22.66
CA ALA A 15 10.43 5.10 23.14
C ALA A 15 9.06 5.57 23.67
N GLY A 16 8.16 4.63 23.95
CA GLY A 16 6.90 4.89 24.68
C GLY A 16 5.65 5.07 23.83
N ALA A 17 5.77 5.08 22.49
CA ALA A 17 4.63 5.12 21.58
C ALA A 17 4.97 4.50 20.21
N PRO A 18 3.98 3.99 19.46
CA PRO A 18 4.19 3.50 18.10
C PRO A 18 4.53 4.65 17.14
N TYR A 19 5.31 4.33 16.10
CA TYR A 19 5.58 5.21 14.97
C TYR A 19 4.71 4.79 13.79
N GLU A 20 4.20 5.78 13.07
CA GLU A 20 3.32 5.57 11.93
C GLU A 20 4.09 5.92 10.66
N LEU A 21 4.37 4.90 9.85
CA LEU A 21 5.32 4.99 8.73
C LEU A 21 4.54 5.05 7.40
N GLY A 22 4.09 6.24 7.03
CA GLY A 22 3.38 6.50 5.78
C GLY A 22 4.28 6.97 4.63
N GLY A 23 3.75 6.89 3.41
CA GLY A 23 4.34 7.54 2.24
C GLY A 23 4.03 9.04 2.20
N PRO A 24 4.56 9.77 1.20
CA PRO A 24 4.39 11.22 1.09
C PRO A 24 2.98 11.64 0.65
N GLU A 25 2.12 10.69 0.28
CA GLU A 25 0.78 10.92 -0.25
C GLU A 25 -0.21 9.96 0.40
N VAL A 26 -1.40 10.46 0.73
CA VAL A 26 -2.55 9.64 1.15
C VAL A 26 -3.33 9.25 -0.10
N LEU A 27 -3.65 7.96 -0.23
CA LEU A 27 -4.36 7.41 -1.39
C LEU A 27 -5.55 6.59 -0.93
N THR A 28 -6.68 6.78 -1.62
CA THR A 28 -7.82 5.87 -1.52
C THR A 28 -7.49 4.55 -2.22
N LEU A 29 -8.16 3.45 -1.80
CA LEU A 29 -8.00 2.15 -2.46
C LEU A 29 -8.28 2.23 -3.98
N LYS A 30 -9.25 3.06 -4.39
CA LYS A 30 -9.58 3.29 -5.80
C LYS A 30 -8.40 3.89 -6.55
N GLU A 31 -7.74 4.90 -6.00
CA GLU A 31 -6.56 5.52 -6.62
C GLU A 31 -5.38 4.55 -6.68
N VAL A 32 -5.18 3.74 -5.64
CA VAL A 32 -4.18 2.66 -5.66
C VAL A 32 -4.45 1.71 -6.83
N MET A 33 -5.69 1.24 -6.99
CA MET A 33 -6.06 0.34 -8.08
C MET A 33 -5.92 0.99 -9.47
N GLN A 34 -6.28 2.27 -9.61
CA GLN A 34 -6.08 3.03 -10.84
C GLN A 34 -4.60 3.14 -11.22
N ARG A 35 -3.73 3.42 -10.23
CA ARG A 35 -2.28 3.48 -10.44
C ARG A 35 -1.70 2.11 -10.80
N VAL A 36 -2.14 1.04 -10.15
CA VAL A 36 -1.74 -0.34 -10.51
C VAL A 36 -2.10 -0.63 -11.98
N LEU A 37 -3.32 -0.32 -12.41
CA LEU A 37 -3.74 -0.53 -13.80
C LEU A 37 -2.93 0.32 -14.79
N ALA A 38 -2.68 1.58 -14.46
CA ALA A 38 -1.86 2.48 -15.27
C ALA A 38 -0.42 1.96 -15.42
N TYR A 39 0.25 1.64 -14.32
CA TYR A 39 1.63 1.17 -14.31
C TYR A 39 1.81 -0.21 -14.95
N ALA A 40 0.82 -1.09 -14.78
CA ALA A 40 0.75 -2.39 -15.44
C ALA A 40 0.25 -2.30 -16.90
N MET A 41 -0.10 -1.11 -17.41
CA MET A 41 -0.68 -0.92 -18.75
C MET A 41 -1.87 -1.84 -19.05
N ARG A 42 -2.77 -2.02 -18.07
CA ARG A 42 -3.97 -2.84 -18.19
C ARG A 42 -5.21 -1.96 -18.18
N LYS A 43 -6.17 -2.28 -19.05
CA LYS A 43 -7.50 -1.65 -19.07
C LYS A 43 -8.51 -2.61 -18.44
N ARG A 44 -8.95 -2.31 -17.22
CA ARG A 44 -9.97 -3.07 -16.49
C ARG A 44 -10.96 -2.11 -15.85
N LEU A 45 -12.24 -2.51 -15.81
CA LEU A 45 -13.27 -1.74 -15.12
C LEU A 45 -13.12 -1.93 -13.61
N LEU A 46 -13.17 -0.83 -12.86
CA LEU A 46 -13.24 -0.84 -11.40
C LEU A 46 -14.69 -0.57 -11.00
N VAL A 47 -15.28 -1.50 -10.26
CA VAL A 47 -16.65 -1.38 -9.74
C VAL A 47 -16.61 -1.21 -8.22
N PRO A 48 -17.44 -0.32 -7.65
CA PRO A 48 -17.55 -0.22 -6.20
C PRO A 48 -18.19 -1.50 -5.64
N GLU A 49 -17.61 -2.02 -4.56
CA GLU A 49 -18.10 -3.22 -3.89
C GLU A 49 -18.53 -2.88 -2.45
N PRO A 50 -19.79 -3.18 -2.06
CA PRO A 50 -20.22 -3.05 -0.69
C PRO A 50 -19.53 -4.06 0.24
N PHE A 51 -19.14 -3.62 1.45
CA PHE A 51 -18.42 -4.46 2.41
C PHE A 51 -19.15 -5.75 2.80
N TRP A 52 -20.47 -5.75 2.90
CA TRP A 52 -21.23 -6.96 3.22
C TRP A 52 -21.07 -8.04 2.14
N LEU A 53 -20.97 -7.63 0.87
CA LEU A 53 -20.79 -8.54 -0.25
C LEU A 53 -19.36 -9.08 -0.27
N ALA A 54 -18.37 -8.20 -0.05
CA ALA A 54 -16.97 -8.61 0.08
C ALA A 54 -16.77 -9.60 1.25
N LYS A 55 -17.41 -9.37 2.41
CA LYS A 55 -17.40 -10.30 3.56
C LYS A 55 -18.00 -11.65 3.21
N LEU A 56 -19.11 -11.68 2.47
CA LEU A 56 -19.73 -12.92 2.02
C LEU A 56 -18.80 -13.71 1.11
N GLN A 57 -18.18 -13.07 0.12
CA GLN A 57 -17.19 -13.72 -0.76
C GLN A 57 -16.00 -14.25 0.04
N ALA A 58 -15.44 -13.41 0.94
CA ALA A 58 -14.31 -13.77 1.78
C ALA A 58 -14.60 -14.98 2.67
N ALA A 59 -15.84 -15.16 3.14
CA ALA A 59 -16.23 -16.29 3.98
C ALA A 59 -16.01 -17.65 3.29
N PHE A 60 -16.16 -17.70 1.96
CA PHE A 60 -15.88 -18.89 1.14
C PHE A 60 -14.44 -18.91 0.63
N LEU A 61 -13.93 -17.77 0.14
CA LEU A 61 -12.62 -17.70 -0.52
C LEU A 61 -11.44 -17.94 0.43
N GLN A 62 -11.60 -17.68 1.73
CA GLN A 62 -10.56 -17.86 2.74
C GLN A 62 -10.07 -19.31 2.89
N TRP A 63 -10.85 -20.30 2.47
CA TRP A 63 -10.52 -21.73 2.63
C TRP A 63 -9.67 -22.29 1.49
N LEU A 64 -9.40 -21.50 0.43
CA LEU A 64 -8.53 -21.94 -0.65
C LEU A 64 -7.05 -21.96 -0.20
N PRO A 65 -6.20 -22.83 -0.78
CA PRO A 65 -4.76 -22.91 -0.44
C PRO A 65 -3.99 -21.58 -0.60
N ARG A 66 -4.50 -20.66 -1.42
CA ARG A 66 -4.00 -19.29 -1.61
C ARG A 66 -5.22 -18.37 -1.71
N PRO A 67 -5.79 -17.97 -0.57
CA PRO A 67 -7.07 -17.27 -0.57
C PRO A 67 -6.91 -15.91 -1.26
N PRO A 68 -7.69 -15.62 -2.31
CA PRO A 68 -7.61 -14.33 -3.01
C PRO A 68 -8.19 -13.18 -2.18
N LEU A 69 -9.05 -13.48 -1.21
CA LEU A 69 -9.64 -12.53 -0.28
C LEU A 69 -9.96 -13.24 1.05
N THR A 70 -9.62 -12.61 2.17
CA THR A 70 -9.95 -13.11 3.53
C THR A 70 -10.83 -12.12 4.29
N ILE A 71 -11.56 -12.61 5.31
CA ILE A 71 -12.45 -11.75 6.11
C ILE A 71 -11.65 -10.62 6.79
N ASP A 72 -10.44 -10.93 7.27
CA ASP A 72 -9.59 -9.94 7.93
C ASP A 72 -9.05 -8.89 6.96
N GLN A 73 -8.75 -9.25 5.71
CA GLN A 73 -8.42 -8.26 4.67
C GLN A 73 -9.58 -7.32 4.42
N VAL A 74 -10.81 -7.82 4.35
CA VAL A 74 -11.99 -6.95 4.17
C VAL A 74 -12.15 -6.01 5.37
N ARG A 75 -11.97 -6.50 6.59
CA ARG A 75 -12.02 -5.67 7.81
C ARG A 75 -10.95 -4.58 7.82
N LEU A 76 -9.72 -4.89 7.38
CA LEU A 76 -8.65 -3.90 7.28
C LEU A 76 -8.95 -2.78 6.27
N LEU A 77 -9.76 -3.05 5.25
CA LEU A 77 -10.20 -2.05 4.28
C LEU A 77 -11.33 -1.15 4.80
N GLU A 78 -12.03 -1.54 5.87
CA GLU A 78 -13.09 -0.72 6.49
C GLU A 78 -12.53 0.47 7.28
N THR A 79 -11.23 0.46 7.59
CA THR A 79 -10.57 1.50 8.38
C THR A 79 -9.43 2.13 7.61
N ASP A 80 -9.32 3.46 7.66
CA ASP A 80 -8.24 4.20 7.00
C ASP A 80 -6.89 3.93 7.68
N ASN A 81 -5.94 3.36 6.93
CA ASN A 81 -4.59 3.09 7.39
C ASN A 81 -3.64 4.23 6.99
N VAL A 82 -3.86 5.42 7.57
CA VAL A 82 -3.10 6.64 7.29
C VAL A 82 -2.30 7.08 8.52
N VAL A 83 -1.27 7.91 8.30
CA VAL A 83 -0.54 8.53 9.42
C VAL A 83 -1.46 9.54 10.09
N GLY A 84 -1.79 9.29 11.35
CA GLY A 84 -2.58 10.14 12.21
C GLY A 84 -1.85 11.41 12.59
N GLU A 85 -2.61 12.50 12.71
CA GLU A 85 -2.08 13.82 13.05
C GLU A 85 -1.33 13.85 14.40
N ALA A 86 -1.76 13.01 15.35
CA ALA A 86 -1.11 12.91 16.66
C ALA A 86 0.29 12.28 16.57
N ALA A 87 0.49 11.32 15.66
CA ALA A 87 1.81 10.76 15.40
C ALA A 87 2.68 11.76 14.64
N ALA A 88 2.15 12.38 13.59
CA ALA A 88 2.86 13.39 12.81
C ALA A 88 3.33 14.58 13.67
N ARG A 89 2.43 15.18 14.48
CA ARG A 89 2.78 16.31 15.37
C ARG A 89 3.79 15.95 16.45
N ALA A 90 3.77 14.70 16.92
CA ALA A 90 4.73 14.21 17.90
C ALA A 90 6.08 13.81 17.29
N GLY A 91 6.30 14.03 15.98
CA GLY A 91 7.51 13.60 15.28
C GLY A 91 7.62 12.07 15.13
N ARG A 92 6.51 11.34 15.28
CA ARG A 92 6.43 9.87 15.19
C ARG A 92 6.06 9.39 13.79
N SER A 93 6.64 10.03 12.78
CA SER A 93 6.51 9.69 11.35
C SER A 93 7.88 9.49 10.70
N LEU A 94 7.94 9.16 9.42
CA LEU A 94 9.22 9.08 8.70
C LEU A 94 9.94 10.43 8.70
N GLU A 95 9.23 11.51 8.44
CA GLU A 95 9.76 12.88 8.41
C GLU A 95 10.26 13.30 9.80
N GLY A 96 9.53 12.95 10.85
CA GLY A 96 9.96 13.20 12.24
C GLY A 96 11.25 12.47 12.62
N LEU A 97 11.56 11.36 11.94
CA LEU A 97 12.84 10.65 12.06
C LEU A 97 13.93 11.18 11.11
N GLY A 98 13.66 12.26 10.35
CA GLY A 98 14.57 12.79 9.33
C GLY A 98 14.70 11.87 8.10
N ILE A 99 13.72 11.00 7.86
CA ILE A 99 13.69 10.08 6.73
C ILE A 99 12.69 10.60 5.70
N GLU A 100 13.18 10.96 4.52
CA GLU A 100 12.32 11.38 3.42
C GLU A 100 11.49 10.18 2.90
N PRO A 101 10.14 10.28 2.89
CA PRO A 101 9.29 9.25 2.30
C PRO A 101 9.48 9.17 0.79
N VAL A 102 9.44 7.95 0.25
CA VAL A 102 9.57 7.73 -1.20
C VAL A 102 8.18 7.63 -1.82
N ALA A 103 7.95 8.40 -2.89
CA ALA A 103 6.68 8.39 -3.62
C ALA A 103 6.43 7.05 -4.31
N VAL A 104 5.16 6.62 -4.35
CA VAL A 104 4.74 5.36 -4.99
C VAL A 104 5.16 5.34 -6.47
N ALA A 105 5.00 6.47 -7.16
CA ALA A 105 5.31 6.61 -8.58
C ALA A 105 6.81 6.43 -8.89
N ALA A 106 7.70 6.60 -7.92
CA ALA A 106 9.14 6.46 -8.13
C ALA A 106 9.61 4.99 -8.15
N VAL A 107 8.85 4.08 -7.53
CA VAL A 107 9.32 2.70 -7.28
C VAL A 107 8.39 1.64 -7.86
N VAL A 108 7.08 1.78 -7.64
CA VAL A 108 6.09 0.75 -7.98
C VAL A 108 6.01 0.43 -9.48
N PRO A 109 6.19 1.39 -10.42
CA PRO A 109 6.18 1.05 -11.85
C PRO A 109 7.17 -0.05 -12.24
N GLY A 110 8.36 -0.07 -11.63
CA GLY A 110 9.38 -1.10 -11.88
C GLY A 110 8.96 -2.49 -11.41
N TYR A 111 8.21 -2.59 -10.31
CA TYR A 111 7.71 -3.88 -9.81
C TYR A 111 6.61 -4.47 -10.71
N LEU A 112 5.85 -3.59 -11.36
CA LEU A 112 4.69 -3.98 -12.16
C LEU A 112 5.01 -4.28 -13.63
N GLU A 113 6.27 -4.13 -14.05
CA GLU A 113 6.67 -4.40 -15.44
C GLU A 113 6.37 -5.84 -15.89
N GLN A 114 6.55 -6.81 -14.98
CA GLN A 114 6.24 -8.21 -15.23
C GLN A 114 4.75 -8.47 -15.56
N PHE A 115 3.85 -7.55 -15.20
CA PHE A 115 2.42 -7.68 -15.44
C PHE A 115 1.94 -6.92 -16.70
N ARG A 116 2.83 -6.14 -17.33
CA ARG A 116 2.55 -5.41 -18.57
C ARG A 116 2.23 -6.36 -19.73
N PRO A 117 1.34 -6.01 -20.66
CA PRO A 117 1.16 -6.77 -21.90
C PRO A 117 2.49 -6.86 -22.66
N ARG A 118 2.98 -8.08 -22.92
CA ARG A 118 4.33 -8.38 -23.49
C ARG A 118 5.52 -8.19 -22.52
N GLY A 119 5.28 -8.03 -21.21
CA GLY A 119 6.32 -7.97 -20.18
C GLY A 119 7.35 -6.87 -20.41
N GLN A 120 8.63 -7.19 -20.20
CA GLN A 120 9.77 -6.29 -20.41
C GLN A 120 9.91 -5.78 -21.87
N PHE A 121 9.34 -6.49 -22.85
CA PHE A 121 9.38 -6.11 -24.27
C PHE A 121 8.25 -5.16 -24.67
N SER A 122 7.41 -4.74 -23.73
CA SER A 122 6.31 -3.80 -24.00
C SER A 122 6.78 -2.42 -24.47
N ILE A 123 8.05 -2.06 -24.24
CA ILE A 123 8.67 -0.78 -24.63
C ILE A 123 9.40 -0.88 -25.99
N TYR A 124 9.61 -2.08 -26.55
CA TYR A 124 10.29 -2.22 -27.85
C TYR A 124 9.29 -2.09 -29.00
N ARG A 125 9.42 -1.03 -29.79
CA ARG A 125 8.72 -0.84 -31.06
C ARG A 125 9.78 -0.75 -32.17
N PRO A 126 9.78 -1.62 -33.20
CA PRO A 126 10.59 -1.41 -34.39
C PRO A 126 10.12 -0.17 -35.16
#